data_AF-A0A951VC09-F1
#
_entry.id   AF-A0A951VC09-F1
#
_cell.length_a   1.000
_cell.length_b   1.000
_cell.length_c   1.000
_cell.angle_alpha   90.00
_cell.angle_beta   90.00
_cell.angle_gamma   90.00
#
_symmetry.space_group_name_H-M   'P 1'
#
loop_
_entity.id
_entity.type
_entity.pdbx_description
1 polymer ?
#
loop_
_entity_poly.entity_id
_entity_poly.type
_entity_poly.pdbx_seq_one_letter_code
_entity_poly.pdbx_strand_id
1 'polypeptide(L)'
;MPAAPSLRTTIAIVTLLAAVPRLAASLYTPSMPSLSAEFGASMAEVKITFTAYIAGLAVGQILYGPISDSVGRKPVLLIGLTLFSLLSLACM
;
A
#
# COMPACT_ATOMS: atom_id res chain seq x y z
N MET A 1 -2.44 -27.02 -15.20
CA MET A 1 -3.18 -26.47 -14.04
C MET A 1 -2.16 -26.24 -12.94
N PRO A 2 -1.69 -25.01 -12.65
CA PRO A 2 -0.64 -24.82 -11.64
C PRO A 2 -1.19 -25.23 -10.27
N ALA A 3 -0.39 -25.99 -9.51
CA ALA A 3 -0.75 -26.48 -8.19
C ALA A 3 -1.21 -25.32 -7.29
N ALA A 4 -2.36 -25.47 -6.63
CA ALA A 4 -2.84 -24.48 -5.69
C ALA A 4 -1.79 -24.30 -4.58
N PRO A 5 -1.32 -23.06 -4.31
CA PRO A 5 -0.34 -22.82 -3.25
C PRO A 5 -0.89 -23.31 -1.91
N SER A 6 -0.02 -23.87 -1.06
CA SER A 6 -0.44 -24.37 0.26
C SER A 6 -1.09 -23.24 1.07
N LEU A 7 -2.11 -23.54 1.86
CA LEU A 7 -2.81 -22.56 2.72
C LEU A 7 -1.84 -21.70 3.55
N ARG A 8 -0.75 -22.32 4.03
CA ARG A 8 0.32 -21.65 4.78
C ARG A 8 1.02 -20.57 3.94
N THR A 9 1.32 -20.87 2.68
CA THR A 9 1.97 -19.92 1.76
C THR A 9 1.07 -18.72 1.47
N THR A 10 -0.22 -18.94 1.25
CA THR A 10 -1.17 -17.84 1.00
C THR A 10 -1.33 -16.92 2.22
N ILE A 11 -1.45 -17.50 3.42
CA ILE A 11 -1.52 -16.71 4.66
C ILE A 11 -0.21 -15.92 4.87
N ALA A 12 0.95 -16.55 4.64
CA ALA A 12 2.23 -15.87 4.75
C ALA A 12 2.32 -14.66 3.81
N ILE A 13 1.96 -14.83 2.53
CA ILE A 13 1.99 -13.74 1.53
C ILE A 13 1.06 -12.59 1.93
N VAL A 14 -0.19 -12.88 2.29
CA VAL A 14 -1.16 -11.84 2.67
C VAL A 14 -0.72 -11.11 3.94
N THR A 15 -0.15 -11.83 4.92
CA THR A 15 0.33 -11.24 6.17
C THR A 15 1.53 -10.31 5.92
N LEU A 16 2.48 -10.75 5.08
CA LEU A 16 3.62 -9.92 4.66
C LEU A 16 3.16 -8.65 3.94
N LEU A 17 2.22 -8.76 3.00
CA LEU A 17 1.66 -7.60 2.30
C LEU A 17 0.93 -6.64 3.26
N ALA A 18 0.17 -7.18 4.22
CA ALA A 18 -0.54 -6.37 5.21
C ALA A 18 0.40 -5.67 6.21
N ALA A 19 1.62 -6.16 6.41
CA ALA A 19 2.62 -5.53 7.27
C ALA A 19 3.25 -4.27 6.65
N VAL A 20 3.30 -4.18 5.30
CA VAL A 20 3.97 -3.08 4.59
C VAL A 20 3.46 -1.69 4.98
N PRO A 21 2.14 -1.40 5.00
CA PRO A 21 1.64 -0.08 5.37
C PRO A 21 1.98 0.31 6.82
N ARG A 22 2.02 -0.68 7.72
CA ARG A 22 2.33 -0.48 9.14
C ARG A 22 3.81 -0.17 9.34
N LEU A 23 4.68 -0.87 8.62
CA LEU A 23 6.12 -0.57 8.59
C LEU A 23 6.39 0.81 7.99
N ALA A 24 5.70 1.18 6.90
CA ALA A 24 5.83 2.48 6.28
C ALA A 24 5.52 3.61 7.27
N ALA A 25 4.42 3.51 8.03
CA ALA A 25 4.08 4.51 9.05
C ALA A 25 5.13 4.63 10.18
N SER A 26 5.67 3.49 10.63
CA SER A 26 6.73 3.48 11.66
C SER A 26 8.05 4.09 11.18
N LEU A 27 8.41 3.88 9.91
CA LEU A 27 9.61 4.45 9.32
C LEU A 27 9.42 5.93 8.95
N TYR A 28 8.20 6.34 8.58
CA TYR A 28 7.94 7.69 8.09
C TYR A 28 8.25 8.79 9.11
N THR A 29 7.77 8.63 10.35
CA THR A 29 7.88 9.64 11.41
C THR A 29 9.32 10.08 11.71
N PRO A 30 10.30 9.17 11.93
CA PRO A 30 11.70 9.58 12.15
C PRO A 30 12.40 10.06 10.87
N SER A 31 11.88 9.70 9.69
CA SER A 31 12.51 10.03 8.39
C SER A 31 12.08 11.39 7.84
N MET A 32 10.99 11.97 8.35
CA MET A 32 10.46 13.25 7.84
C MET A 32 11.51 14.38 7.82
N PRO A 33 12.35 14.58 8.85
CA PRO A 33 13.36 15.65 8.84
C PRO A 33 14.36 15.47 7.71
N SER A 34 14.75 14.23 7.42
CA SER A 34 15.65 13.90 6.30
C SER A 34 15.01 14.19 4.95
N LEU A 35 13.74 13.81 4.77
CA LEU A 35 12.98 14.08 3.54
C LEU A 35 12.81 15.59 3.29
N SER A 36 12.54 16.37 4.34
CA SER A 36 12.45 17.83 4.24
C SER A 36 13.77 18.47 3.78
N ALA A 37 14.90 17.99 4.32
CA ALA A 37 16.22 18.48 3.94
C ALA A 37 16.61 18.10 2.50
N GLU A 38 16.32 16.87 2.08
CA GLU A 38 16.71 16.34 0.76
C GLU A 38 15.87 16.93 -0.38
N PHE A 39 14.57 17.12 -0.16
CA PHE A 39 13.65 17.67 -1.16
C PHE A 39 13.51 19.21 -1.07
N GLY A 40 14.17 19.87 -0.12
CA GLY A 40 14.03 21.31 0.12
C GLY A 40 12.60 21.74 0.49
N ALA A 41 11.76 20.79 0.91
CA ALA A 41 10.35 20.98 1.21
C ALA A 41 10.14 21.26 2.70
N SER A 42 9.11 22.03 3.05
CA SER A 42 8.74 22.29 4.44
C SER A 42 8.21 21.03 5.13
N MET A 43 8.31 20.99 6.47
CA MET A 43 7.71 19.91 7.29
C MET A 43 6.20 19.74 7.03
N ALA A 44 5.49 20.82 6.69
CA ALA A 44 4.07 20.79 6.36
C ALA A 44 3.81 20.05 5.05
N GLU A 45 4.62 20.29 4.02
CA GLU A 45 4.50 19.63 2.72
C GLU A 45 4.78 18.13 2.84
N VAL A 46 5.81 17.73 3.58
CA VAL A 46 6.10 16.31 3.86
C VAL A 46 4.95 15.67 4.67
N LYS A 47 4.26 16.41 5.54
CA LYS A 47 3.08 15.87 6.25
C LYS A 47 1.88 15.66 5.33
N ILE A 48 1.66 16.55 4.37
CA ILE A 48 0.52 16.46 3.43
C ILE A 48 0.60 15.18 2.61
N THR A 49 1.77 14.77 2.14
CA THR A 49 1.96 13.50 1.40
C THR A 49 1.56 12.29 2.24
N PHE A 50 1.90 12.29 3.53
CA PHE A 50 1.50 11.21 4.43
C PHE A 50 0.00 11.21 4.72
N THR A 51 -0.60 12.37 4.92
CA THR A 51 -2.04 12.50 5.08
C THR A 51 -2.77 12.03 3.82
N ALA A 52 -2.30 12.39 2.64
CA ALA A 52 -2.84 11.93 1.36
C ALA A 52 -2.73 10.40 1.22
N TYR A 53 -1.59 9.81 1.63
CA TYR A 53 -1.40 8.36 1.68
C TYR A 53 -2.43 7.67 2.58
N ILE A 54 -2.62 8.14 3.82
CA ILE A 54 -3.61 7.54 4.73
C ILE A 54 -5.05 7.75 4.23
N ALA A 55 -5.36 8.92 3.66
CA ALA A 55 -6.67 9.18 3.06
C ALA A 55 -6.95 8.22 1.89
N GLY A 56 -5.97 8.01 1.02
CA GLY A 56 -6.05 7.03 -0.06
C GLY A 56 -6.26 5.61 0.45
N LEU A 57 -5.55 5.22 1.52
CA LEU A 57 -5.78 3.93 2.18
C LEU A 57 -7.19 3.81 2.75
N ALA A 58 -7.72 4.85 3.41
CA ALA A 58 -9.06 4.82 3.98
C ALA A 58 -10.13 4.64 2.90
N VAL A 59 -10.06 5.42 1.81
CA VAL A 59 -10.95 5.28 0.66
C VAL A 59 -10.81 3.90 0.02
N GLY A 60 -9.56 3.44 -0.16
CA GLY A 60 -9.25 2.13 -0.68
C GLY A 60 -9.90 1.01 0.15
N GLN A 61 -9.74 1.02 1.47
CA GLN A 61 -10.30 -0.01 2.36
C GLN A 61 -11.83 -0.11 2.26
N ILE A 62 -12.54 1.02 2.16
CA ILE A 62 -14.00 1.06 2.01
C ILE A 62 -14.45 0.38 0.72
N LEU A 63 -13.73 0.61 -0.38
CA LEU A 63 -14.06 0.04 -1.68
C LEU A 63 -13.61 -1.43 -1.79
N TYR A 64 -12.39 -1.73 -1.37
CA TYR A 64 -11.76 -3.03 -1.53
C TYR A 64 -12.43 -4.12 -0.68
N GLY A 65 -13.01 -3.80 0.48
CA GLY A 65 -13.72 -4.79 1.31
C GLY A 65 -14.86 -5.49 0.58
N PRO A 66 -15.96 -4.78 0.23
CA PRO A 66 -17.11 -5.38 -0.45
C PRO A 66 -16.76 -5.92 -1.85
N ILE A 67 -15.82 -5.30 -2.58
CA ILE A 67 -15.37 -5.80 -3.89
C ILE A 67 -14.60 -7.12 -3.75
N SER A 68 -13.72 -7.23 -2.75
CA SER A 68 -12.95 -8.45 -2.47
C SER A 68 -13.85 -9.63 -2.09
N ASP A 69 -14.91 -9.38 -1.33
CA ASP A 69 -15.81 -10.44 -0.89
C ASP A 69 -16.82 -10.86 -1.97
N SER A 70 -17.20 -9.96 -2.88
CA SER A 70 -18.14 -10.25 -3.98
C SER A 70 -17.48 -10.86 -5.23
N VAL A 71 -16.32 -10.36 -5.64
CA VAL A 71 -15.61 -10.80 -6.87
C VAL A 71 -14.58 -11.89 -6.59
N GLY A 72 -14.25 -12.10 -5.30
CA GLY A 72 -13.22 -13.02 -4.83
C GLY A 72 -11.85 -12.36 -4.68
N ARG A 73 -11.08 -12.82 -3.70
CA ARG A 73 -9.84 -12.16 -3.24
C ARG A 73 -8.72 -12.10 -4.29
N LYS A 74 -8.58 -13.15 -5.12
CA LYS A 74 -7.49 -13.28 -6.09
C LYS A 74 -7.53 -12.25 -7.23
N PRO A 75 -8.65 -12.05 -7.96
CA PRO A 75 -8.71 -11.02 -9.01
C PRO A 75 -8.50 -9.61 -8.44
N VAL A 76 -9.03 -9.34 -7.25
CA VAL A 76 -8.89 -8.03 -6.58
C VAL A 76 -7.43 -7.74 -6.20
N LEU A 77 -6.70 -8.73 -5.68
CA LEU A 77 -5.26 -8.62 -5.42
C LEU A 77 -4.45 -8.32 -6.70
N LEU A 78 -4.75 -9.01 -7.80
CA LEU A 78 -4.04 -8.80 -9.07
C LEU A 78 -4.31 -7.41 -9.65
N ILE A 79 -5.56 -6.93 -9.60
CA ILE A 79 -5.92 -5.58 -10.05
C ILE A 79 -5.16 -4.53 -9.23
N GLY A 80 -5.16 -4.67 -7.90
CA GLY A 80 -4.43 -3.76 -7.01
C GLY A 80 -2.93 -3.73 -7.29
N LEU A 81 -2.32 -4.89 -7.50
CA LEU A 81 -0.88 -4.99 -7.82
C LEU A 81 -0.55 -4.38 -9.19
N THR A 82 -1.43 -4.56 -10.17
CA THR A 82 -1.26 -3.98 -11.52
C THR A 82 -1.39 -2.46 -11.48
N LEU A 83 -2.42 -1.94 -10.79
CA LEU A 83 -2.59 -0.50 -10.57
C LEU A 83 -1.40 0.11 -9.85
N PHE A 84 -0.92 -0.53 -8.77
CA PHE A 84 0.26 -0.08 -8.04
C PHE A 84 1.48 0.04 -8.97
N SER A 85 1.75 -1.00 -9.76
CA SER A 85 2.90 -1.02 -10.68
C SER A 85 2.81 0.10 -11.72
N LEU A 86 1.63 0.34 -12.30
CA LEU A 86 1.42 1.40 -13.28
C LEU A 86 1.58 2.81 -12.68
N LEU A 87 1.03 3.03 -11.48
CA LEU A 87 1.15 4.32 -10.80
C LEU A 87 2.59 4.60 -10.36
N SER A 88 3.32 3.57 -9.90
CA SER A 88 4.74 3.70 -9.57
C SER A 88 5.58 4.11 -10.79
N LEU A 89 5.32 3.51 -11.95
CA LEU A 89 5.97 3.89 -13.20
C LEU A 89 5.64 5.33 -13.62
N ALA A 90 4.42 5.80 -13.35
CA ALA A 90 4.00 7.17 -13.65
C ALA A 90 4.61 8.22 -12.70
N CYS A 91 5.03 7.81 -11.49
CA CYS A 91 5.64 8.69 -10.49
C CYS A 91 7.17 8.82 -10.68
N MET A 92 7.77 7.91 -11.46
CA MET A 92 9.21 7.88 -11.74
C MET A 92 9.61 8.90 -12.81
#